data_AF-A0A1G8VFR7-F1
#
_entry.id   AF-A0A1G8VFR7-F1
#
_cell.length_a   1.000
_cell.length_b   1.000
_cell.length_c   1.000
_cell.angle_alpha   90.00
_cell.angle_beta   90.00
_cell.angle_gamma   90.00
#
_symmetry.space_group_name_H-M   'P 1'
#
loop_
_entity.id
_entity.type
_entity.pdbx_description
1 polymer ?
#
loop_
_entity_poly.entity_id
_entity_poly.type
_entity_poly.pdbx_seq_one_letter_code
_entity_poly.pdbx_strand_id
1 'polypeptide(L)'
;MIASAGQWKQDILRVYNEINKKLFNAGVKQQKVDFVGNKIIILSVNSRVPVLKVLDTHHASAGREINLVLHEVFKKEIKQAFMDEFQLNIKAVLKDYDVETEYSGTIIILEKDLEQYLNVTLEL
;
A
#
# COMPACT_ATOMS: atom_id res chain seq x y z
N MET A 1 -13.93 22.31 1.10
CA MET A 1 -14.87 21.28 0.62
C MET A 1 -14.56 19.99 1.36
N ILE A 2 -15.56 19.30 1.92
CA ILE A 2 -15.37 17.96 2.47
C ILE A 2 -15.16 17.03 1.27
N ALA A 3 -13.98 16.43 1.15
CA ALA A 3 -13.68 15.51 0.06
C ALA A 3 -14.56 14.26 0.20
N SER A 4 -15.19 13.82 -0.90
CA SER A 4 -16.00 12.61 -0.88
C SER A 4 -15.13 11.38 -0.64
N ALA A 5 -15.73 10.30 -0.13
CA ALA A 5 -15.03 9.01 0.02
C ALA A 5 -14.41 8.54 -1.31
N GLY A 6 -15.05 8.84 -2.44
CA GLY A 6 -14.50 8.55 -3.77
C GLY A 6 -13.22 9.32 -4.07
N GLN A 7 -13.17 10.63 -3.75
CA GLN A 7 -11.95 11.43 -3.93
C GLN A 7 -10.80 10.91 -3.05
N TRP A 8 -11.08 10.60 -1.78
CA TRP A 8 -10.10 10.00 -0.88
C TRP A 8 -9.52 8.68 -1.41
N LYS A 9 -10.38 7.81 -1.94
CA LYS A 9 -9.93 6.57 -2.58
C LYS A 9 -8.99 6.86 -3.75
N GLN A 10 -9.28 7.85 -4.60
CA GLN A 10 -8.41 8.24 -5.71
C GLN A 10 -7.05 8.78 -5.21
N ASP A 11 -7.07 9.65 -4.20
CA ASP A 11 -5.84 10.22 -3.64
C ASP A 11 -4.96 9.14 -2.99
N ILE A 12 -5.55 8.20 -2.26
CA ILE A 12 -4.85 7.04 -1.69
C ILE A 12 -4.19 6.19 -2.79
N LEU A 13 -4.92 5.89 -3.86
CA LEU A 13 -4.39 5.11 -4.99
C LEU A 13 -3.27 5.86 -5.74
N ARG A 14 -3.33 7.19 -5.79
CA ARG A 14 -2.25 8.02 -6.35
C ARG A 14 -0.99 7.92 -5.49
N VAL A 15 -1.08 8.19 -4.19
CA VAL A 15 0.05 8.14 -3.25
C VAL A 15 0.66 6.75 -3.20
N TYR A 16 -0.17 5.70 -3.13
CA TYR A 16 0.29 4.31 -3.17
C TYR A 16 1.12 4.02 -4.43
N ASN A 17 0.64 4.46 -5.60
CA ASN A 17 1.36 4.24 -6.86
C ASN A 17 2.65 5.07 -6.96
N GLU A 18 2.67 6.29 -6.42
CA GLU A 18 3.88 7.12 -6.34
C GLU A 18 4.97 6.45 -5.49
N ILE A 19 4.60 5.86 -4.35
CA ILE A 19 5.54 5.11 -3.50
C ILE A 19 6.07 3.86 -4.23
N ASN A 20 5.19 3.12 -4.94
CA ASN A 20 5.65 1.98 -5.74
C ASN A 20 6.64 2.43 -6.83
N LYS A 21 6.37 3.53 -7.53
CA LYS A 21 7.30 4.10 -8.52
C LYS A 21 8.62 4.53 -7.88
N LYS A 22 8.58 5.21 -6.73
CA LYS A 22 9.78 5.64 -5.99
C LYS A 22 10.66 4.47 -5.58
N LEU A 23 10.07 3.39 -5.07
CA LEU A 23 10.83 2.26 -4.53
C LEU A 23 11.25 1.23 -5.57
N PHE A 24 10.44 1.03 -6.61
CA PHE A 24 10.61 -0.08 -7.55
C PHE A 24 10.83 0.37 -9.00
N ASN A 25 10.87 1.68 -9.25
CA ASN A 25 10.93 2.29 -10.58
C ASN A 25 9.84 1.78 -11.53
N ALA A 26 8.72 1.30 -10.96
CA ALA A 26 7.59 0.73 -11.66
C ALA A 26 6.30 1.07 -10.92
N GLY A 27 5.28 1.50 -11.65
CA GLY A 27 3.94 1.65 -11.11
C GLY A 27 3.21 0.32 -10.96
N VAL A 28 2.05 0.36 -10.34
CA VAL A 28 1.15 -0.79 -10.21
C VAL A 28 0.33 -0.96 -11.49
N LYS A 29 0.09 -2.20 -11.91
CA LYS A 29 -0.71 -2.51 -13.12
C LYS A 29 -2.20 -2.31 -12.85
N GLN A 30 -2.63 -2.75 -11.68
CA GLN A 30 -4.01 -2.65 -11.20
C GLN A 30 -3.99 -2.40 -9.71
N GLN A 31 -4.98 -1.64 -9.21
CA GLN A 31 -5.13 -1.38 -7.79
C GLN A 31 -6.56 -1.05 -7.44
N LYS A 32 -6.97 -1.44 -6.22
CA LYS A 32 -8.25 -1.12 -5.61
C LYS A 32 -8.03 -0.78 -4.15
N VAL A 33 -8.83 0.15 -3.65
CA VAL A 33 -8.88 0.50 -2.23
C VAL A 33 -10.30 0.34 -1.69
N ASP A 34 -10.39 -0.33 -0.54
CA ASP A 34 -11.60 -0.53 0.22
C ASP A 34 -11.42 -0.02 1.66
N PHE A 35 -12.50 0.48 2.25
CA PHE A 35 -12.55 1.02 3.60
C PHE A 35 -13.41 0.10 4.46
N VAL A 36 -12.87 -0.38 5.59
CA VAL A 36 -13.55 -1.31 6.48
C VAL A 36 -13.30 -0.93 7.93
N GLY A 37 -14.22 -0.16 8.53
CA GLY A 37 -14.07 0.42 9.87
C GLY A 37 -12.81 1.30 9.96
N ASN A 38 -11.88 0.92 10.83
CA ASN A 38 -10.57 1.57 10.98
C ASN A 38 -9.48 1.08 10.01
N LYS A 39 -9.83 0.37 8.93
CA LYS A 39 -8.85 -0.22 7.99
C LYS A 39 -8.99 0.37 6.59
N ILE A 40 -7.86 0.72 6.00
CA ILE A 40 -7.71 0.94 4.57
C ILE A 40 -7.06 -0.31 3.99
N ILE A 41 -7.75 -0.99 3.08
CA ILE A 41 -7.27 -2.21 2.42
C ILE A 41 -6.96 -1.86 0.97
N ILE A 42 -5.72 -2.07 0.57
CA ILE A 42 -5.25 -1.84 -0.80
C ILE A 42 -4.83 -3.20 -1.37
N LEU A 43 -5.49 -3.62 -2.45
CA LEU A 43 -5.06 -4.76 -3.25
C LEU A 43 -4.50 -4.23 -4.57
N SER A 44 -3.33 -4.72 -4.96
CA SER A 44 -2.71 -4.35 -6.23
C SER A 44 -2.12 -5.55 -6.95
N VAL A 45 -2.03 -5.45 -8.28
CA VAL A 45 -1.22 -6.34 -9.11
C VAL A 45 -0.02 -5.54 -9.58
N ASN A 46 1.17 -5.98 -9.21
CA ASN A 46 2.42 -5.29 -9.49
C ASN A 46 3.20 -6.01 -10.60
N SER A 47 4.24 -5.37 -11.14
CA SER A 47 5.27 -6.12 -11.88
C SER A 47 6.37 -6.51 -10.91
N ARG A 48 6.86 -7.74 -10.97
CA ARG A 48 8.09 -8.12 -10.29
C ARG A 48 9.23 -7.26 -10.84
N VAL A 49 10.01 -6.66 -9.94
CA VAL A 49 11.20 -5.88 -10.34
C VAL A 49 12.16 -6.80 -11.11
N PRO A 50 12.61 -6.43 -12.32
CA PRO A 50 13.37 -7.33 -13.19
C PRO A 50 14.62 -7.93 -12.53
N VAL A 51 15.38 -7.13 -11.77
CA VAL A 51 16.58 -7.63 -11.08
C VAL A 51 16.25 -8.67 -10.01
N LEU A 52 15.12 -8.52 -9.31
CA LEU A 52 14.69 -9.50 -8.31
C LEU A 52 14.24 -10.79 -8.98
N LYS A 53 13.63 -10.72 -10.16
CA LYS A 53 13.25 -11.90 -10.95
C LYS A 53 14.47 -12.76 -11.32
N VAL A 54 15.61 -12.13 -11.64
CA VAL A 54 16.88 -12.84 -11.88
C VAL A 54 17.39 -13.51 -10.60
N LEU A 55 17.26 -12.86 -9.44
CA LEU A 55 17.66 -13.45 -8.16
C LEU A 55 16.76 -14.63 -7.78
N ASP A 56 15.45 -14.55 -8.04
CA ASP A 56 14.50 -15.62 -7.77
C ASP A 56 14.89 -16.92 -8.52
N THR A 57 15.49 -16.82 -9.72
CA THR A 57 15.91 -18.00 -10.52
C THR A 57 17.28 -18.56 -10.17
N HIS A 58 18.20 -17.75 -9.62
CA HIS A 58 19.58 -18.15 -9.38
C HIS A 58 19.94 -18.32 -7.90
N HIS A 59 19.34 -17.52 -7.01
CA HIS A 59 19.62 -17.49 -5.57
C HIS A 59 18.36 -17.08 -4.78
N ALA A 60 17.37 -17.96 -4.71
CA ALA A 60 16.06 -17.67 -4.13
C ALA A 60 16.11 -17.18 -2.66
N SER A 61 17.09 -17.60 -1.86
CA SER A 61 17.27 -17.11 -0.48
C SER A 61 17.60 -15.61 -0.42
N ALA A 62 18.50 -15.14 -1.29
CA ALA A 62 18.87 -13.73 -1.36
C ALA A 62 17.67 -12.85 -1.82
N GLY A 63 16.88 -13.34 -2.78
CA GLY A 63 15.65 -12.67 -3.21
C GLY A 63 14.65 -12.48 -2.06
N ARG A 64 14.52 -13.49 -1.17
CA ARG A 64 13.66 -13.40 0.02
C ARG A 64 14.14 -12.37 1.03
N GLU A 65 15.44 -12.33 1.33
CA GLU A 65 16.01 -11.35 2.27
C GLU A 65 15.82 -9.92 1.77
N ILE A 66 16.05 -9.69 0.48
CA ILE A 66 15.83 -8.37 -0.14
C ILE A 66 14.35 -8.00 -0.09
N ASN A 67 13.44 -8.93 -0.37
CA ASN A 67 12.00 -8.69 -0.26
C ASN A 67 11.59 -8.26 1.15
N LEU A 68 12.14 -8.89 2.19
CA LEU A 68 11.87 -8.50 3.59
C LEU A 68 12.27 -7.05 3.84
N VAL A 69 13.47 -6.65 3.42
CA VAL A 69 13.95 -5.26 3.58
C VAL A 69 13.06 -4.29 2.79
N LEU A 70 12.72 -4.61 1.55
CA LEU A 70 11.86 -3.77 0.70
C LEU A 70 10.46 -3.62 1.30
N HIS A 71 9.90 -4.67 1.91
CA HIS A 71 8.63 -4.57 2.63
C HIS A 71 8.71 -3.63 3.84
N GLU A 72 9.78 -3.70 4.63
CA GLU A 72 9.96 -2.78 5.76
C GLU A 72 10.09 -1.32 5.32
N VAL A 73 10.86 -1.06 4.26
CA VAL A 73 11.00 0.28 3.68
C VAL A 73 9.66 0.77 3.14
N PHE A 74 8.95 -0.07 2.38
CA PHE A 74 7.64 0.27 1.84
C PHE A 74 6.63 0.63 2.93
N LYS A 75 6.55 -0.16 4.00
CA LYS A 75 5.65 0.10 5.13
C LYS A 75 5.94 1.45 5.79
N LYS A 76 7.21 1.81 5.94
CA LYS A 76 7.63 3.10 6.50
C LYS A 76 7.23 4.27 5.59
N GLU A 77 7.49 4.16 4.29
CA GLU A 77 7.13 5.18 3.30
C GLU A 77 5.62 5.40 3.22
N ILE A 78 4.82 4.32 3.20
CA ILE A 78 3.35 4.40 3.28
C ILE A 78 2.91 5.08 4.55
N LYS A 79 3.44 4.65 5.71
CA LYS A 79 3.05 5.23 6.99
C LYS A 79 3.31 6.74 7.01
N GLN A 80 4.51 7.16 6.59
CA GLN A 80 4.89 8.56 6.59
C GLN A 80 4.03 9.39 5.63
N ALA A 81 3.90 8.96 4.37
CA ALA A 81 3.11 9.69 3.37
C ALA A 81 1.64 9.84 3.79
N PHE A 82 1.04 8.80 4.40
CA PHE A 82 -0.35 8.87 4.81
C PHE A 82 -0.57 9.73 6.07
N MET A 83 0.40 9.75 6.98
CA MET A 83 0.39 10.67 8.12
C MET A 83 0.51 12.12 7.63
N ASP A 84 1.37 12.39 6.65
CA ASP A 84 1.63 13.75 6.17
C ASP A 84 0.50 14.28 5.27
N GLU A 85 0.08 13.52 4.26
CA GLU A 85 -0.90 13.98 3.27
C GLU A 85 -2.34 13.92 3.78
N PHE A 86 -2.67 12.89 4.57
CA PHE A 86 -4.06 12.64 5.02
C PHE A 86 -4.28 12.91 6.51
N GLN A 87 -3.23 13.28 7.26
CA GLN A 87 -3.30 13.55 8.70
C GLN A 87 -3.89 12.38 9.49
N LEU A 88 -3.58 11.15 9.05
CA LEU A 88 -4.07 9.92 9.66
C LEU A 88 -3.17 9.48 10.81
N ASN A 89 -3.78 8.96 11.88
CA ASN A 89 -3.03 8.28 12.95
C ASN A 89 -3.00 6.78 12.66
N ILE A 90 -1.82 6.27 12.29
CA ILE A 90 -1.63 4.87 11.85
C ILE A 90 -1.04 4.02 12.97
N LYS A 91 -1.82 3.02 13.39
CA LYS A 91 -1.43 1.99 14.35
C LYS A 91 -0.47 0.99 13.74
N ALA A 92 -0.77 0.51 12.54
CA ALA A 92 0.05 -0.50 11.85
C ALA A 92 -0.10 -0.41 10.33
N VAL A 93 0.95 -0.83 9.62
CA VAL A 93 0.91 -1.13 8.19
C VAL A 93 1.33 -2.58 8.03
N LEU A 94 0.48 -3.38 7.41
CA LEU A 94 0.76 -4.78 7.06
C LEU A 94 0.90 -4.85 5.55
N LYS A 95 1.86 -5.64 5.07
CA LYS A 95 2.06 -5.88 3.64
C LYS A 95 2.45 -7.32 3.40
N ASP A 96 1.86 -7.89 2.37
CA ASP A 96 2.29 -9.13 1.78
C ASP A 96 2.36 -9.02 0.25
N TYR A 97 3.17 -9.87 -0.35
CA TYR A 97 3.37 -9.94 -1.79
C TYR A 97 3.59 -11.39 -2.21
N ASP A 98 2.70 -11.87 -3.07
CA ASP A 98 2.86 -13.16 -3.71
C ASP A 98 3.70 -13.02 -4.98
N VAL A 99 4.84 -13.70 -5.01
CA VAL A 99 5.79 -13.64 -6.14
C VAL A 99 5.21 -14.33 -7.38
N GLU A 100 4.39 -15.38 -7.20
CA GLU A 100 3.87 -16.18 -8.31
C GLU A 100 2.79 -15.42 -9.09
N THR A 101 1.82 -14.85 -8.37
CA THR A 101 0.69 -14.14 -8.99
C THR A 101 0.91 -12.62 -9.10
N GLU A 102 1.99 -12.10 -8.50
CA GLU A 102 2.32 -10.67 -8.38
C GLU A 102 1.26 -9.82 -7.65
N TYR A 103 0.31 -10.45 -6.95
CA TYR A 103 -0.62 -9.74 -6.09
C TYR A 103 0.09 -9.22 -4.84
N SER A 104 -0.25 -8.00 -4.45
CA SER A 104 0.13 -7.43 -3.16
C SER A 104 -1.10 -6.99 -2.39
N GLY A 105 -1.12 -7.34 -1.11
CA GLY A 105 -2.06 -6.80 -0.15
C GLY A 105 -1.33 -5.82 0.76
N THR A 106 -1.90 -4.64 0.96
CA THR A 106 -1.47 -3.69 1.98
C THR A 106 -2.67 -3.32 2.85
N ILE A 107 -2.55 -3.51 4.16
CA ILE A 107 -3.58 -3.15 5.14
C ILE A 107 -3.01 -2.09 6.06
N ILE A 108 -3.64 -0.93 6.07
CA ILE A 108 -3.30 0.18 6.98
C ILE A 108 -4.37 0.20 8.07
N ILE A 109 -3.94 0.02 9.32
CA ILE A 109 -4.81 0.03 10.49
C ILE A 109 -4.67 1.38 11.17
N LEU A 110 -5.78 2.09 11.31
CA LEU A 110 -5.86 3.40 11.95
C LEU A 110 -6.19 3.27 13.44
N GLU A 111 -5.86 4.30 14.22
CA GLU A 111 -6.23 4.37 15.64
C GLU A 111 -7.73 4.59 15.86
N LYS A 112 -8.44 5.10 14.85
CA LYS A 112 -9.89 5.39 14.88
C LYS A 112 -10.55 4.97 13.58
N ASP A 113 -11.87 4.87 13.56
CA ASP A 113 -12.61 4.56 12.34
C ASP A 113 -12.47 5.66 11.28
N LEU A 114 -12.45 5.25 10.00
CA LEU A 114 -12.30 6.15 8.85
C LEU A 114 -13.34 7.28 8.83
N GLU A 115 -14.56 7.01 9.29
CA GLU A 115 -15.65 8.00 9.34
C GLU A 115 -15.28 9.23 10.19
N GLN A 116 -14.48 9.02 11.24
CA GLN A 116 -14.01 10.08 12.13
C GLN A 116 -12.94 10.97 11.48
N TYR A 117 -12.26 10.46 10.45
CA TYR A 117 -11.31 11.23 9.65
C TYR A 117 -11.97 11.91 8.45
N LEU A 118 -12.97 11.23 7.85
CA LEU A 118 -13.65 11.71 6.65
C LEU A 118 -14.69 12.79 6.95
N ASN A 119 -15.17 12.89 8.19
CA ASN A 119 -16.41 13.63 8.53
C ASN A 119 -17.61 13.14 7.69
N VAL A 120 -17.62 11.85 7.31
CA VAL A 120 -18.67 11.23 6.52
C VAL A 120 -18.99 9.86 7.09
N THR A 121 -20.28 9.50 7.16
CA THR A 121 -20.72 8.12 7.42
C THR A 121 -20.49 7.28 6.17
N LEU A 122 -19.78 6.16 6.30
CA LEU A 122 -19.56 5.24 5.20
C LEU A 122 -20.74 4.25 5.18
N GLU A 123 -21.62 4.35 4.20
CA GLU A 123 -22.63 3.32 3.97
C GLU A 123 -21.90 2.02 3.57
N LEU A 124 -21.98 1.02 4.45
CA LEU A 124 -21.38 -0.32 4.31
C LEU A 124 -22.10 -1.16 3.26
#